data_AF-A0A127SCK5-F1
#
_entry.id   AF-A0A127SCK5-F1
#
_cell.length_a   1.000
_cell.length_b   1.000
_cell.length_c   1.000
_cell.angle_alpha   90.00
_cell.angle_beta   90.00
_cell.angle_gamma   90.00
#
_symmetry.space_group_name_H-M   'P 1'
#
loop_
_entity.id
_entity.type
_entity.pdbx_description
1 polymer ?
#
loop_
_entity_poly.entity_id
_entity_poly.type
_entity_poly.pdbx_seq_one_letter_code
_entity_poly.pdbx_strand_id
1 'polypeptide(L)' 'CHAFDGFIVSTSANPAGLAPAHSLQETTQYFQQQLHYLNGDLGLSQQPSRILDAESGAVIRA' A
#
# COMPACT_ATOMS: atom_id res chain seq x y z
N CYS A 1 -0.78 12.30 6.31
CA CYS A 1 0.60 12.80 6.17
C CYS A 1 0.89 14.11 6.90
N HIS A 2 -0.06 14.72 7.63
CA HIS A 2 0.15 16.02 8.30
C HIS A 2 1.36 16.07 9.22
N ALA A 3 1.63 15.02 9.99
CA ALA A 3 2.79 14.98 10.87
C ALA A 3 4.14 15.00 10.12
N PHE A 4 4.17 14.56 8.86
CA PHE A 4 5.35 14.60 7.99
C PHE A 4 5.45 15.90 7.18
N ASP A 5 4.36 16.67 7.10
CA ASP A 5 4.23 17.89 6.29
C ASP A 5 4.67 17.74 4.82
N GLY A 6 4.24 16.63 4.19
CA GLY A 6 4.60 16.34 2.82
C GLY A 6 3.88 15.13 2.23
N PHE A 7 4.21 14.81 0.99
CA PHE A 7 3.70 13.63 0.28
C PHE A 7 4.46 12.37 0.71
N ILE A 8 3.75 11.24 0.73
CA ILE A 8 4.33 9.93 1.02
C ILE A 8 4.23 9.08 -0.23
N VAL A 9 5.36 8.49 -0.64
CA VAL A 9 5.36 7.46 -1.68
C VAL A 9 4.72 6.20 -1.12
N SER A 10 3.66 5.73 -1.76
CA SER A 10 2.89 4.56 -1.31
C SER A 10 3.03 3.43 -2.33
N THR A 11 3.39 2.26 -1.85
CA THR A 11 3.44 1.00 -2.62
C THR A 11 2.80 -0.12 -1.81
N SER A 12 2.42 -1.21 -2.48
CA SER A 12 1.94 -2.41 -1.79
C SER A 12 3.05 -3.01 -0.90
N ALA A 13 2.66 -3.50 0.27
CA ALA A 13 3.59 -4.00 1.28
C ALA A 13 4.01 -5.45 0.98
N ASN A 14 4.86 -5.64 -0.03
CA ASN A 14 5.36 -6.96 -0.43
C ASN A 14 6.71 -6.90 -1.17
N PRO A 15 7.52 -7.97 -1.07
CA PRO A 15 8.60 -8.21 -2.02
C PRO A 15 8.05 -8.34 -3.45
N ALA A 16 8.88 -8.02 -4.44
CA ALA A 16 8.48 -8.08 -5.85
C ALA A 16 8.00 -9.50 -6.23
N GLY A 17 6.84 -9.56 -6.89
CA GLY A 17 6.24 -10.82 -7.35
C GLY A 17 5.44 -11.60 -6.29
N LEU A 18 5.41 -11.15 -5.03
CA LEU A 18 4.61 -11.76 -3.97
C LEU A 18 3.30 -11.00 -3.73
N ALA A 19 2.35 -11.65 -3.07
CA ALA A 19 1.08 -11.03 -2.69
C ALA A 19 1.29 -9.92 -1.64
N PRO A 20 0.45 -8.85 -1.65
CA PRO A 20 0.50 -7.80 -0.63
C PRO A 20 0.15 -8.35 0.75
N ALA A 21 0.85 -7.87 1.77
CA ALA A 21 0.46 -8.10 3.16
C ALA A 21 -0.78 -7.27 3.53
N HIS A 22 -1.72 -7.89 4.23
CA HIS A 22 -2.96 -7.28 4.75
C HIS A 22 -2.99 -7.21 6.29
N SER A 23 -1.88 -7.57 6.94
CA SER A 23 -1.74 -7.46 8.38
C SER A 23 -0.30 -7.14 8.78
N LEU A 24 -0.14 -6.60 9.99
CA LEU A 24 1.18 -6.39 10.57
C LEU A 24 1.98 -7.69 10.67
N GLN A 25 1.30 -8.82 10.98
CA GLN A 25 1.92 -10.14 11.07
C GLN A 25 2.50 -10.57 9.72
N GLU A 26 1.74 -10.47 8.63
CA GLU A 26 2.20 -10.80 7.28
C GLU A 26 3.35 -9.90 6.85
N THR A 27 3.26 -8.59 7.12
CA THR A 27 4.32 -7.64 6.76
C THR A 27 5.61 -7.95 7.54
N THR A 28 5.49 -8.32 8.82
CA THR A 28 6.63 -8.75 9.64
C THR A 28 7.23 -10.07 9.15
N GLN A 29 6.43 -10.98 8.59
CA GLN A 29 6.94 -12.20 7.97
C GLN A 29 7.79 -11.89 6.72
N TYR A 30 7.39 -10.90 5.91
CA TYR A 30 8.15 -10.48 4.74
C TYR A 30 9.42 -9.71 5.08
N PHE A 31 9.34 -8.72 5.96
CA PHE A 31 10.40 -7.72 6.14
C PHE A 31 11.06 -7.76 7.53
N GLN A 32 10.55 -8.58 8.46
CA GLN A 32 11.11 -8.75 9.81
C GLN A 32 11.37 -7.41 10.50
N GLN A 33 12.56 -7.19 11.05
CA GLN A 33 12.95 -5.94 11.71
C GLN A 33 13.63 -4.94 10.76
N GLN A 34 13.56 -5.15 9.45
CA GLN A 34 14.21 -4.28 8.46
C GLN A 34 13.46 -2.96 8.25
N LEU A 35 12.21 -2.86 8.73
CA LEU A 35 11.33 -1.71 8.58
C LEU A 35 10.76 -1.26 9.93
N HIS A 36 10.31 -0.01 9.96
CA HIS A 36 9.44 0.50 11.02
C HIS A 36 7.98 0.28 10.64
N TYR A 37 7.18 -0.17 11.60
CA TYR A 37 5.77 -0.47 11.39
C TYR A 37 4.87 0.49 12.14
N LEU A 38 3.77 0.85 11.49
CA LEU A 38 2.64 1.53 12.11
C LEU A 38 1.47 0.56 12.11
N ASN A 39 0.95 0.24 13.29
CA ASN A 39 -0.23 -0.61 13.43
C ASN A 39 -1.50 0.19 13.15
N GLY A 40 -2.43 -0.39 12.41
CA GLY A 40 -3.71 0.22 12.09
C GLY A 40 -4.61 -0.74 11.32
N ASP A 41 -5.91 -0.46 11.36
CA ASP A 41 -6.91 -1.28 10.67
C ASP A 41 -6.91 -1.00 9.16
N LEU A 42 -7.20 -2.03 8.38
CA LEU A 42 -7.46 -1.86 6.95
C LEU A 42 -8.80 -1.18 6.72
N GLY A 43 -8.87 -0.40 5.63
CA GLY A 43 -10.12 0.13 5.11
C GLY A 43 -11.01 -0.95 4.48
N LEU A 44 -12.15 -0.54 3.95
CA LEU A 44 -13.16 -1.46 3.38
C LEU A 44 -12.81 -2.00 1.99
N SER A 45 -11.79 -1.44 1.32
CA SER A 45 -11.40 -1.87 -0.03
C SER A 45 -10.50 -3.09 0.03
N GLN A 46 -11.00 -4.21 -0.45
CA GLN A 46 -10.24 -5.47 -0.55
C GLN A 46 -9.43 -5.59 -1.83
N GLN A 47 -9.56 -4.63 -2.75
CA GLN A 47 -8.87 -4.62 -4.04
C GLN A 47 -7.82 -3.50 -4.11
N PRO A 48 -6.77 -3.66 -4.94
CA PRO A 48 -5.83 -2.59 -5.24
C PRO A 48 -6.54 -1.34 -5.74
N SER A 49 -5.92 -0.18 -5.56
CA SER A 49 -6.48 1.08 -6.06
C SER A 49 -6.54 1.10 -7.59
N ARG A 50 -7.64 1.64 -8.11
CA ARG A 50 -7.79 1.97 -9.53
C ARG A 50 -6.81 3.03 -9.95
N ILE A 51 -6.31 2.91 -11.17
CA ILE A 51 -5.46 3.93 -11.79
C ILE A 51 -6.21 4.44 -13.02
N LEU A 52 -6.44 5.75 -13.04
CA LEU A 52 -7.12 6.46 -14.11
C LEU A 52 -6.12 7.41 -14.76
N ASP A 53 -6.18 7.50 -16.08
CA ASP A 53 -5.61 8.64 -16.78
C ASP A 53 -6.44 9.89 -16.47
N ALA A 54 -5.79 10.94 -15.95
CA ALA A 54 -6.50 12.10 -15.42
C ALA A 54 -7.09 13.02 -16.51
N GLU A 55 -6.54 13.00 -17.72
CA GLU A 55 -7.00 13.84 -18.83
C GLU A 55 -8.19 13.21 -19.55
N SER A 56 -8.10 11.91 -19.84
CA SER A 56 -9.09 11.16 -20.62
C SER A 56 -10.12 10.41 -19.77
N GLY A 57 -9.82 10.16 -18.49
CA GLY A 57 -10.62 9.31 -17.62
C GLY A 57 -10.50 7.81 -17.92
N ALA A 58 -9.60 7.40 -18.81
CA ALA A 58 -9.41 6.00 -19.17
C ALA A 58 -8.92 5.17 -17.96
N VAL A 59 -9.47 3.97 -17.80
CA VAL A 59 -9.03 3.03 -16.76
C VAL A 59 -7.76 2.32 -17.21
N ILE A 60 -6.64 2.64 -16.58
CA ILE A 60 -5.35 1.97 -16.79
C ILE A 60 -5.29 0.67 -15.96
N ARG A 61 -5.87 0.69 -14.75
CA ARG A 61 -6.02 -0.47 -13.89
C ARG A 61 -7.35 -0.42 -13.15
N ALA A 62 -8.12 -1.49 -13.28
CA ALA A 62 -9.41 -1.68 -12.63
C ALA A 62 -9.29 -2.14 -11.16
#